data_AF-A0A9E0RRI8-F1
#
_entry.id   AF-A0A9E0RRI8-F1
#
_cell.length_a   1.000
_cell.length_b   1.000
_cell.length_c   1.000
_cell.angle_alpha   90.00
_cell.angle_beta   90.00
_cell.angle_gamma   90.00
#
_symmetry.space_group_name_H-M   'P 1'
#
loop_
_entity.id
_entity.type
_entity.pdbx_description
1 polymer ?
#
loop_
_entity_poly.entity_id
_entity_poly.type
_entity_poly.pdbx_seq_one_letter_code
_entity_poly.pdbx_strand_id
1 'polypeptide(L)'
;MLKKIVLILTAALFMPFAVAQDLDYGEGEFTANFDIDSAHTTDGTNYKISATGEAGPYGRVWLSYEFTDKLGLGDSGEFTGFAWTQNGEQFATATLQGVYRREGTVFKMYSLDMVSDGVINIVSGEADFVAKTMTFKVSQLK
;
A
#
# COMPACT_ATOMS: atom_id res chain seq x y z
N MET A 1 33.25 -34.80 -20.48
CA MET A 1 32.19 -33.80 -20.75
C MET A 1 30.94 -34.07 -19.90
N LEU A 2 30.47 -35.32 -19.78
CA LEU A 2 29.30 -35.68 -18.96
C LEU A 2 29.38 -35.25 -17.48
N LYS A 3 30.55 -35.37 -16.82
CA LYS A 3 30.74 -34.90 -15.42
C LYS A 3 30.54 -33.39 -15.24
N LYS A 4 30.87 -32.57 -16.25
CA LYS A 4 30.67 -31.11 -16.20
C LYS A 4 29.18 -30.76 -16.39
N ILE A 5 28.48 -31.52 -17.24
CA ILE A 5 27.03 -31.37 -17.46
C ILE A 5 26.26 -31.75 -16.20
N VAL A 6 26.63 -32.86 -15.54
CA VAL A 6 26.02 -33.29 -14.27
C VAL A 6 26.22 -32.22 -13.19
N LEU A 7 27.42 -31.64 -13.07
CA LEU A 7 27.72 -30.59 -12.09
C LEU A 7 26.91 -29.31 -12.30
N ILE A 8 26.65 -28.92 -13.56
CA ILE A 8 25.84 -27.75 -13.90
C ILE A 8 24.36 -28.01 -13.58
N LEU A 9 23.86 -29.22 -13.87
CA LEU A 9 22.49 -29.62 -13.55
C LEU A 9 22.23 -29.71 -12.03
N THR A 10 23.19 -30.18 -11.24
CA THR A 10 23.05 -30.14 -9.77
C THR A 10 23.11 -28.72 -9.23
N ALA A 11 23.94 -27.83 -9.78
CA ALA A 11 23.99 -26.42 -9.35
C ALA A 11 22.68 -25.67 -9.65
N ALA A 12 21.99 -25.97 -10.76
CA ALA A 12 20.70 -25.38 -11.09
C ALA A 12 19.57 -25.83 -10.15
N LEU A 13 19.67 -27.02 -9.55
CA LEU A 13 18.67 -27.54 -8.60
C LEU A 13 18.74 -26.84 -7.22
N PHE A 14 19.86 -26.21 -6.88
CA PHE A 14 20.06 -25.50 -5.61
C PHE A 14 19.86 -23.99 -5.72
N MET A 15 19.32 -23.47 -6.82
CA MET A 15 18.91 -22.06 -6.84
C MET A 15 17.75 -21.90 -5.84
N PRO A 16 17.90 -21.06 -4.79
CA PRO A 16 16.76 -20.72 -3.98
C PRO A 16 15.75 -20.03 -4.90
N PHE A 17 14.58 -20.64 -5.07
CA PHE A 17 13.43 -19.92 -5.58
C PHE A 17 13.17 -18.81 -4.56
N ALA A 18 13.53 -17.58 -4.92
CA ALA A 18 13.09 -16.40 -4.20
C ALA A 18 11.60 -16.29 -4.44
N VAL A 19 10.81 -16.96 -3.59
CA VAL A 19 9.38 -16.71 -3.51
C VAL A 19 9.26 -15.27 -3.02
N ALA A 20 8.58 -14.42 -3.78
CA ALA A 20 8.14 -13.13 -3.27
C ALA A 20 7.21 -13.43 -2.09
N GLN A 21 7.71 -13.28 -0.87
CA GLN A 21 6.89 -13.44 0.32
C GLN A 21 6.00 -12.21 0.43
N ASP A 22 4.70 -12.44 0.58
CA ASP A 22 3.81 -11.38 1.05
C ASP A 22 4.32 -10.86 2.40
N LEU A 23 4.03 -9.59 2.69
CA LEU A 23 4.33 -9.03 3.98
C LEU A 23 3.64 -9.87 5.07
N ASP A 24 4.41 -10.33 6.05
CA ASP A 24 3.85 -11.01 7.22
C ASP A 24 3.21 -9.95 8.11
N TYR A 25 1.88 -9.88 8.05
CA TYR A 25 1.09 -8.95 8.86
C TYR A 25 0.93 -9.42 10.31
N GLY A 26 1.32 -10.65 10.66
CA GLY A 26 1.22 -11.15 12.03
C GLY A 26 -0.19 -11.09 12.63
N GLU A 27 -0.26 -11.23 13.95
CA GLU A 27 -1.52 -11.12 14.70
C GLU A 27 -1.99 -9.66 14.83
N GLY A 28 -3.26 -9.42 14.52
CA GLY A 28 -3.88 -8.09 14.58
C GLY A 28 -4.17 -7.47 13.21
N GLU A 29 -4.01 -8.23 12.12
CA GLU A 29 -4.38 -7.79 10.77
C GLU A 29 -5.86 -7.40 10.71
N PHE A 30 -6.13 -6.27 10.04
CA PHE A 30 -7.48 -5.87 9.68
C PHE A 30 -7.52 -5.30 8.26
N THR A 31 -8.72 -5.26 7.69
CA THR A 31 -8.96 -4.68 6.36
C THR A 31 -9.50 -3.26 6.49
N ALA A 32 -9.04 -2.39 5.61
CA ALA A 32 -9.61 -1.06 5.41
C ALA A 32 -10.14 -0.94 3.98
N ASN A 33 -11.39 -0.51 3.83
CA ASN A 33 -12.07 -0.40 2.54
C ASN A 33 -12.59 1.01 2.36
N PHE A 34 -12.36 1.58 1.17
CA PHE A 34 -12.65 2.96 0.85
C PHE A 34 -13.26 3.12 -0.53
N ASP A 35 -14.15 4.10 -0.65
CA ASP A 35 -14.66 4.62 -1.90
C ASP A 35 -13.98 5.94 -2.23
N ILE A 36 -13.54 6.11 -3.48
CA ILE A 36 -12.89 7.32 -3.96
C ILE A 36 -13.94 8.39 -4.25
N ASP A 37 -13.89 9.48 -3.49
CA ASP A 37 -14.82 10.60 -3.61
C ASP A 37 -14.41 11.57 -4.72
N SER A 38 -13.10 11.86 -4.83
CA SER A 38 -12.60 12.83 -5.78
C SER A 38 -11.14 12.57 -6.19
N ALA A 39 -10.82 13.04 -7.39
CA ALA A 39 -9.47 13.09 -7.92
C ALA A 39 -9.25 14.44 -8.61
N HIS A 40 -8.15 15.11 -8.31
CA HIS A 40 -7.80 16.37 -8.96
C HIS A 40 -6.28 16.56 -9.05
N THR A 41 -5.85 17.49 -9.90
CA THR A 41 -4.46 17.93 -10.01
C THR A 41 -4.45 19.45 -10.19
N THR A 42 -3.39 20.09 -9.71
CA THR A 42 -3.16 21.54 -9.90
C THR A 42 -2.01 21.84 -10.84
N ASP A 43 -1.17 20.86 -11.14
CA ASP A 43 0.05 20.99 -11.95
C ASP A 43 0.09 20.03 -13.15
N GLY A 44 -0.91 19.16 -13.29
CA GLY A 44 -0.99 18.14 -14.34
C GLY A 44 -0.08 16.93 -14.14
N THR A 45 0.72 16.90 -13.06
CA THR A 45 1.73 15.87 -12.79
C THR A 45 1.45 15.13 -11.49
N ASN A 46 1.16 15.85 -10.41
CA ASN A 46 0.84 15.28 -9.11
C ASN A 46 -0.68 15.21 -8.95
N TYR A 47 -1.17 14.06 -8.47
CA TYR A 47 -2.61 13.79 -8.38
C TYR A 47 -3.04 13.63 -6.94
N LYS A 48 -4.06 14.39 -6.55
CA LYS A 48 -4.65 14.39 -5.22
C LYS A 48 -5.96 13.65 -5.22
N ILE A 49 -6.08 12.68 -4.32
CA ILE A 49 -7.23 11.79 -4.18
C ILE A 49 -7.81 11.98 -2.79
N SER A 50 -9.14 12.03 -2.68
CA SER A 50 -9.85 11.89 -1.42
C SER A 50 -10.69 10.63 -1.44
N ALA A 51 -10.76 9.92 -0.32
CA ALA A 51 -11.60 8.75 -0.18
C ALA A 51 -12.18 8.65 1.24
N THR A 52 -13.31 7.97 1.36
CA THR A 52 -13.97 7.70 2.63
C THR A 52 -14.27 6.23 2.79
N GLY A 53 -14.23 5.74 4.03
CA GLY A 53 -14.31 4.31 4.26
C GLY A 53 -14.34 3.91 5.72
N GLU A 54 -14.13 2.63 5.96
CA GLU A 54 -14.03 2.03 7.29
C GLU A 54 -12.72 1.26 7.40
N ALA A 55 -12.02 1.41 8.53
CA ALA A 55 -10.71 0.81 8.77
C ALA A 55 -10.64 0.11 10.13
N GLY A 56 -11.07 -1.15 10.19
CA GLY A 56 -10.99 -2.00 11.38
C GLY A 56 -11.36 -1.27 12.68
N PRO A 57 -10.45 -1.22 13.68
CA PRO A 57 -10.73 -0.59 14.98
C PRO A 57 -10.85 0.94 14.91
N TYR A 58 -10.36 1.58 13.84
CA TYR A 58 -10.41 3.04 13.68
C TYR A 58 -11.77 3.56 13.22
N GLY A 59 -12.68 2.68 12.77
CA GLY A 59 -14.01 3.05 12.32
C GLY A 59 -13.99 3.90 11.05
N ARG A 60 -14.84 4.94 11.01
CA ARG A 60 -14.99 5.82 9.84
C ARG A 60 -13.72 6.61 9.61
N VAL A 61 -13.19 6.55 8.39
CA VAL A 61 -11.98 7.25 7.99
C VAL A 61 -12.23 8.16 6.80
N TRP A 62 -11.65 9.34 6.86
CA TRP A 62 -11.51 10.30 5.76
C TRP A 62 -10.03 10.38 5.41
N LEU A 63 -9.67 9.97 4.19
CA LEU A 63 -8.29 9.98 3.74
C LEU A 63 -8.08 10.95 2.57
N SER A 64 -6.85 11.44 2.48
CA SER A 64 -6.33 12.16 1.33
C SER A 64 -4.96 11.59 0.96
N TYR A 65 -4.70 11.45 -0.33
CA TYR A 65 -3.41 11.09 -0.89
C TYR A 65 -2.96 12.12 -1.92
N GLU A 66 -1.67 12.31 -2.04
CA GLU A 66 -0.98 12.97 -3.14
C GLU A 66 0.01 11.98 -3.74
N PHE A 67 -0.23 11.57 -4.98
CA PHE A 67 0.62 10.68 -5.76
C PHE A 67 1.63 11.48 -6.57
N THR A 68 2.87 11.02 -6.57
CA THR A 68 4.00 11.61 -7.29
C THR A 68 4.80 10.55 -8.03
N ASP A 69 5.49 10.95 -9.10
CA ASP A 69 6.49 10.13 -9.78
C ASP A 69 7.82 10.91 -9.83
N LYS A 70 8.52 10.96 -8.69
CA LYS A 70 9.71 11.82 -8.55
C LYS A 70 10.89 11.31 -9.36
N LEU A 71 10.92 10.01 -9.66
CA LEU A 71 11.99 9.35 -10.41
C LEU A 71 11.68 9.20 -11.90
N GLY A 72 10.47 9.55 -12.35
CA GLY A 72 10.05 9.47 -13.76
C GLY A 72 9.88 8.05 -14.26
N LEU A 73 9.43 7.12 -13.41
CA LEU A 73 9.26 5.71 -13.74
C LEU A 73 7.97 5.44 -14.54
N GLY A 74 6.99 6.33 -14.45
CA GLY A 74 5.72 6.30 -15.18
C GLY A 74 4.71 5.28 -14.65
N ASP A 75 5.15 4.07 -14.31
CA ASP A 75 4.30 3.01 -13.76
C ASP A 75 4.44 2.83 -12.25
N SER A 76 5.33 3.59 -11.61
CA SER A 76 5.63 3.51 -10.19
C SER A 76 6.00 4.88 -9.67
N GLY A 77 5.92 5.04 -8.35
CA GLY A 77 6.18 6.32 -7.72
C GLY A 77 5.89 6.27 -6.23
N GLU A 78 5.75 7.45 -5.65
CA GLU A 78 5.57 7.66 -4.23
C GLU A 78 4.21 8.29 -3.95
N PHE A 79 3.77 8.19 -2.70
CA PHE A 79 2.63 8.96 -2.23
C PHE A 79 2.83 9.42 -0.79
N THR A 80 2.17 10.53 -0.48
CA THR A 80 1.96 10.99 0.90
C THR A 80 0.48 11.20 1.13
N GLY A 81 0.03 11.08 2.36
CA GLY A 81 -1.38 11.23 2.69
C GLY A 81 -1.62 11.57 4.15
N PHE A 82 -2.89 11.85 4.43
CA PHE A 82 -3.39 12.13 5.76
C PHE A 82 -4.74 11.44 5.94
N ALA A 83 -4.92 10.79 7.09
CA ALA A 83 -6.18 10.23 7.53
C ALA A 83 -6.67 10.94 8.78
N TRP A 84 -7.98 11.16 8.86
CA TRP A 84 -8.68 11.50 10.08
C TRP A 84 -9.78 10.46 10.31
N THR A 85 -9.90 9.99 11.54
CA THR A 85 -10.79 8.89 11.90
C THR A 85 -11.71 9.29 13.04
N GLN A 86 -12.91 8.69 13.04
CA GLN A 86 -13.84 8.78 14.14
C GLN A 86 -14.54 7.43 14.36
N ASN A 87 -14.43 6.91 15.58
CA ASN A 87 -15.17 5.75 16.06
C ASN A 87 -15.91 6.12 17.36
N GLY A 88 -17.15 6.58 17.22
CA GLY A 88 -17.90 7.17 18.34
C GLY A 88 -17.23 8.44 18.86
N GLU A 89 -16.81 8.43 20.12
CA GLU A 89 -16.09 9.54 20.78
C GLU A 89 -14.56 9.45 20.63
N GLN A 90 -14.05 8.40 19.99
CA GLN A 90 -12.63 8.20 19.76
C GLN A 90 -12.23 8.81 18.42
N PHE A 91 -11.19 9.63 18.43
CA PHE A 91 -10.65 10.32 17.26
C PHE A 91 -9.17 9.97 17.11
N ALA A 92 -8.73 9.77 15.87
CA ALA A 92 -7.33 9.60 15.54
C ALA A 92 -6.99 10.33 14.24
N THR A 93 -5.72 10.65 14.07
CA THR A 93 -5.17 11.10 12.79
C THR A 93 -3.98 10.25 12.43
N ALA A 94 -3.69 10.11 11.15
CA ALA A 94 -2.47 9.45 10.71
C ALA A 94 -1.82 10.16 9.53
N THR A 95 -0.50 10.14 9.47
CA THR A 95 0.22 10.44 8.24
C THR A 95 0.52 9.15 7.50
N LEU A 96 0.31 9.15 6.20
CA LEU A 96 0.41 7.96 5.35
C LEU A 96 1.54 8.19 4.36
N GLN A 97 2.56 7.33 4.30
CA GLN A 97 3.68 7.51 3.37
C GLN A 97 4.12 6.20 2.76
N GLY A 98 4.24 6.17 1.44
CA GLY A 98 4.48 4.92 0.75
C GLY A 98 4.87 5.05 -0.71
N VAL A 99 4.86 3.90 -1.36
CA VAL A 99 5.15 3.72 -2.79
C VAL A 99 4.04 2.95 -3.46
N TYR A 100 3.88 3.19 -4.76
CA TYR A 100 2.97 2.42 -5.59
C TYR A 100 3.68 1.84 -6.82
N ARG A 101 3.13 0.74 -7.33
CA ARG A 101 3.43 0.20 -8.66
C ARG A 101 2.13 -0.19 -9.35
N ARG A 102 2.01 0.18 -10.62
CA ARG A 102 0.86 -0.10 -11.45
C ARG A 102 0.98 -1.48 -12.09
N GLU A 103 -0.07 -2.27 -11.95
CA GLU A 103 -0.25 -3.57 -12.60
C GLU A 103 -1.51 -3.52 -13.45
N GLY A 104 -1.34 -3.22 -14.74
CA GLY A 104 -2.46 -2.95 -15.64
C GLY A 104 -3.20 -1.68 -15.22
N THR A 105 -4.45 -1.84 -14.76
CA THR A 105 -5.32 -0.73 -14.29
C THR A 105 -5.27 -0.52 -12.79
N VAL A 106 -4.69 -1.46 -12.03
CA VAL A 106 -4.68 -1.44 -10.57
C VAL A 106 -3.34 -0.92 -10.06
N PHE A 107 -3.38 -0.14 -8.99
CA PHE A 107 -2.20 0.38 -8.32
C PHE A 107 -1.98 -0.44 -7.06
N LYS A 108 -0.91 -1.24 -7.03
CA LYS A 108 -0.44 -1.89 -5.80
C LYS A 108 0.25 -0.83 -4.95
N MET A 109 -0.16 -0.70 -3.70
CA MET A 109 0.31 0.33 -2.77
C MET A 109 0.93 -0.33 -1.53
N TYR A 110 1.99 0.28 -1.00
CA TYR A 110 2.67 -0.14 0.22
C TYR A 110 3.05 1.09 1.04
N SER A 111 2.71 1.13 2.33
CA SER A 111 3.05 2.26 3.21
C SER A 111 3.40 1.87 4.65
N LEU A 112 4.03 2.83 5.32
CA LEU A 112 4.12 2.90 6.78
C LEU A 112 3.32 4.12 7.23
N ASP A 113 2.37 3.90 8.12
CA ASP A 113 1.40 4.90 8.53
C ASP A 113 1.56 5.19 10.04
N MET A 114 1.89 6.43 10.37
CA MET A 114 2.07 6.88 11.76
C MET A 114 0.76 7.45 12.29
N VAL A 115 0.18 6.79 13.30
CA VAL A 115 -1.04 7.21 13.98
C VAL A 115 -0.71 8.17 15.13
N SER A 116 -1.65 9.05 15.47
CA SER A 116 -1.51 10.06 16.53
C SER A 116 -1.23 9.52 17.93
N ASP A 117 -1.51 8.24 18.17
CA ASP A 117 -1.19 7.53 19.42
C ASP A 117 0.21 6.89 19.42
N GLY A 118 0.98 7.07 18.34
CA GLY A 118 2.32 6.52 18.17
C GLY A 118 2.36 5.11 17.58
N VAL A 119 1.21 4.50 17.27
CA VAL A 119 1.17 3.23 16.53
C VAL A 119 1.66 3.44 15.11
N ILE A 120 2.57 2.58 14.66
CA ILE A 120 2.99 2.52 13.26
C ILE A 120 2.31 1.32 12.64
N ASN A 121 1.53 1.53 11.59
CA ASN A 121 0.95 0.46 10.81
C ASN A 121 1.78 0.21 9.54
N ILE A 122 1.96 -1.05 9.19
CA ILE A 122 2.39 -1.47 7.85
C ILE A 122 1.15 -1.79 7.01
N VAL A 123 1.14 -1.29 5.78
CA VAL A 123 -0.01 -1.38 4.89
C VAL A 123 0.43 -1.92 3.53
N SER A 124 -0.36 -2.84 2.96
CA SER A 124 -0.39 -3.03 1.51
C SER A 124 -1.81 -3.11 1.02
N GLY A 125 -2.01 -2.78 -0.24
CA GLY A 125 -3.33 -2.84 -0.83
C GLY A 125 -3.35 -2.41 -2.26
N GLU A 126 -4.56 -2.13 -2.71
CA GLU A 126 -4.86 -1.89 -4.10
C GLU A 126 -5.77 -0.68 -4.23
N ALA A 127 -5.44 0.21 -5.16
CA ALA A 127 -6.34 1.25 -5.63
C ALA A 127 -6.77 0.93 -7.07
N ASP A 128 -8.08 0.86 -7.28
CA ASP A 128 -8.71 0.77 -8.60
C ASP A 128 -9.46 2.07 -8.86
N PHE A 129 -8.86 2.94 -9.67
CA PHE A 129 -9.44 4.23 -10.02
C PHE A 129 -10.63 4.14 -10.98
N VAL A 130 -10.78 3.02 -11.70
CA VAL A 130 -11.94 2.77 -12.58
C VAL A 130 -13.14 2.36 -11.74
N ALA A 131 -12.93 1.42 -10.83
CA ALA A 131 -13.95 0.98 -9.87
C ALA A 131 -14.22 2.03 -8.77
N LYS A 132 -13.31 2.99 -8.59
CA LYS A 132 -13.31 4.02 -7.53
C LYS A 132 -13.21 3.41 -6.14
N THR A 133 -12.40 2.38 -5.98
CA THR A 133 -12.25 1.66 -4.71
C THR A 133 -10.79 1.57 -4.29
N MET A 134 -10.55 1.59 -2.98
CA MET A 134 -9.27 1.21 -2.39
C MET A 134 -9.48 0.19 -1.28
N THR A 135 -8.68 -0.87 -1.28
CA THR A 135 -8.72 -1.93 -0.26
C THR A 135 -7.32 -2.19 0.24
N PHE A 136 -7.17 -2.17 1.56
CA PHE A 136 -5.88 -2.32 2.23
C PHE A 136 -5.94 -3.40 3.30
N LYS A 137 -4.84 -4.14 3.41
CA LYS A 137 -4.47 -4.94 4.57
C LYS A 137 -3.57 -4.11 5.45
N VAL A 138 -3.88 -4.08 6.73
CA VAL A 138 -3.20 -3.25 7.72
C VAL A 138 -2.82 -4.10 8.91
N SER A 139 -1.61 -3.92 9.41
CA SER A 139 -1.21 -4.44 10.71
C SER A 139 -0.26 -3.50 11.42
N GLN A 140 -0.24 -3.59 12.75
CA GLN A 140 0.71 -2.86 13.55
C GLN A 140 2.12 -3.44 13.36
N LEU A 141 3.07 -2.57 13.04
CA LEU A 141 4.50 -2.90 13.03
C LEU A 141 4.98 -3.09 14.47
N LYS A 142 5.52 -4.27 14.79
CA LYS A 142 6.03 -4.66 16.13
C LYS A 142 7.55 -4.53 16.22
#